data_AF-A0A1V5AVB1-F1
#
_entry.id   AF-A0A1V5AVB1-F1
#
_cell.length_a   1.000
_cell.length_b   1.000
_cell.length_c   1.000
_cell.angle_alpha   90.00
_cell.angle_beta   90.00
_cell.angle_gamma   90.00
#
_symmetry.space_group_name_H-M   'P 1'
#
loop_
_entity.id
_entity.type
_entity.pdbx_description
1 polymer ?
#
loop_
_entity_poly.entity_id
_entity_poly.type
_entity_poly.pdbx_seq_one_letter_code
_entity_poly.pdbx_strand_id
1 'polypeptide(L)'
;MECSEPCREFCQWLKTLPHHRKYVLKKEGYPTLPPCFKETLLGESVPGSVRQLRGPEGSHVHEFPDRWVLHRDIADAEADPLGHLLSDAPEYLVSAIAGLATALVANKKRDGRNALLTGWSMTAFLLLLGKMGKAIGEDDSEKEVKAPRLVYPEGGASRSEPGGSP
;
A
#
# COMPACT_ATOMS: atom_id res chain seq x y z
N MET A 1 -0.51 -12.59 5.68
CA MET A 1 -1.86 -13.18 5.84
C MET A 1 -1.99 -14.35 4.88
N GLU A 2 -2.43 -15.53 5.33
CA GLU A 2 -2.70 -16.65 4.42
C GLU A 2 -3.95 -16.36 3.56
N CYS A 3 -3.92 -16.77 2.29
CA CYS A 3 -5.07 -16.64 1.39
C CYS A 3 -6.23 -17.55 1.86
N SER A 4 -7.14 -17.01 2.67
CA SER A 4 -8.34 -17.70 3.15
C SER A 4 -9.62 -17.19 2.49
N GLU A 5 -10.68 -17.98 2.58
CA GLU A 5 -12.01 -17.55 2.17
C GLU A 5 -12.47 -16.35 3.02
N PRO A 6 -13.20 -15.37 2.45
CA PRO A 6 -13.74 -15.31 1.08
C PRO A 6 -12.80 -14.67 0.04
N CYS A 7 -11.53 -14.46 0.37
CA CYS A 7 -10.58 -13.70 -0.46
C CYS A 7 -9.60 -14.56 -1.24
N ARG A 8 -9.75 -15.89 -1.19
CA ARG A 8 -8.74 -16.83 -1.68
C ARG A 8 -8.40 -16.60 -3.14
N GLU A 9 -9.40 -16.50 -4.01
CA GLU A 9 -9.18 -16.32 -5.46
C GLU A 9 -8.49 -14.99 -5.77
N PHE A 10 -8.96 -13.88 -5.18
CA PHE A 10 -8.36 -12.58 -5.38
C PHE A 10 -6.93 -12.53 -4.84
N CYS A 11 -6.67 -13.16 -3.68
CA CYS A 11 -5.35 -13.30 -3.08
C CYS A 11 -4.38 -14.10 -3.96
N GLN A 12 -4.84 -15.22 -4.55
CA GLN A 12 -4.05 -15.99 -5.49
C GLN A 12 -3.74 -15.19 -6.76
N TRP A 13 -4.69 -14.40 -7.26
CA TRP A 13 -4.45 -13.50 -8.38
C TRP A 13 -3.39 -12.43 -8.04
N LEU A 14 -3.44 -11.83 -6.85
CA LEU A 14 -2.43 -10.85 -6.41
C LEU A 14 -1.01 -11.43 -6.47
N LYS A 15 -0.82 -12.70 -6.11
CA LYS A 15 0.50 -13.37 -6.19
C LYS A 15 1.10 -13.40 -7.59
N THR A 16 0.26 -13.32 -8.62
CA THR A 16 0.73 -13.29 -10.02
C THR A 16 1.23 -11.92 -10.46
N LEU A 17 0.92 -10.87 -9.69
CA LEU A 17 1.30 -9.51 -10.01
C LEU A 17 2.71 -9.20 -9.48
N PRO A 18 3.62 -8.69 -10.33
CA PRO A 18 4.88 -8.11 -9.89
C PRO A 18 4.70 -7.03 -8.82
N HIS A 19 5.62 -7.01 -7.85
CA HIS A 19 5.76 -5.95 -6.85
C HIS A 19 6.17 -4.61 -7.48
N HIS A 20 5.95 -3.51 -6.75
CA HIS A 20 6.33 -2.14 -7.15
C HIS A 20 5.81 -1.70 -8.52
N ARG A 21 4.64 -2.20 -8.90
CA ARG A 21 3.92 -1.78 -10.10
C ARG A 21 2.49 -1.41 -9.77
N LYS A 22 1.98 -0.40 -10.46
CA LYS A 22 0.61 0.09 -10.31
C LYS A 22 -0.31 -0.61 -11.32
N TYR A 23 -1.39 -1.17 -10.81
CA TYR A 23 -2.43 -1.79 -11.64
C TYR A 23 -3.78 -1.15 -11.38
N VAL A 24 -4.53 -0.96 -12.47
CA VAL A 24 -5.84 -0.32 -12.45
C VAL A 24 -6.94 -1.36 -12.57
N LEU A 25 -7.88 -1.32 -11.63
CA LEU A 25 -9.17 -2.02 -11.71
C LEU A 25 -10.27 -0.98 -11.84
N LYS A 26 -10.97 -1.01 -12.97
CA LYS A 26 -12.11 -0.14 -13.24
C LYS A 26 -13.33 -0.51 -12.40
N LYS A 27 -13.97 0.47 -11.75
CA LYS A 27 -15.14 0.22 -10.89
C LYS A 27 -16.36 -0.28 -11.67
N GLU A 28 -16.42 -0.03 -12.97
CA GLU A 28 -17.46 -0.58 -13.84
C GLU A 28 -17.46 -2.12 -13.86
N GLY A 29 -16.28 -2.74 -13.76
CA GLY A 29 -16.13 -4.20 -13.68
C GLY A 29 -15.97 -4.73 -12.25
N TYR A 30 -15.51 -3.89 -11.33
CA TYR A 30 -15.16 -4.21 -9.96
C TYR A 30 -15.69 -3.12 -9.01
N PRO A 31 -17.01 -3.05 -8.76
CA PRO A 31 -17.59 -1.97 -7.99
C PRO A 31 -17.13 -1.94 -6.53
N THR A 32 -16.72 -3.10 -6.00
CA THR A 32 -16.18 -3.26 -4.64
C THR A 32 -14.97 -4.19 -4.66
N LEU A 33 -14.12 -4.05 -3.65
CA LEU A 33 -13.03 -4.99 -3.36
C LEU A 33 -13.49 -6.09 -2.38
N PRO A 34 -12.81 -7.25 -2.37
CA PRO A 34 -13.06 -8.29 -1.38
C PRO A 34 -13.01 -7.76 0.07
N PRO A 35 -13.77 -8.33 1.02
CA PRO A 35 -13.91 -7.82 2.39
C PRO A 35 -12.64 -7.91 3.25
N CYS A 36 -11.60 -8.62 2.80
CA CYS A 36 -10.28 -8.65 3.43
C CYS A 36 -9.47 -7.36 3.20
N PHE A 37 -9.88 -6.49 2.27
CA PHE A 37 -9.29 -5.16 2.17
C PHE A 37 -9.81 -4.28 3.30
N LYS A 38 -8.91 -3.74 4.11
CA LYS A 38 -9.20 -2.88 5.25
C LYS A 38 -8.63 -1.50 5.00
N GLU A 39 -9.37 -0.48 5.39
CA GLU A 39 -8.90 0.90 5.33
C GLU A 39 -7.71 1.10 6.26
N THR A 40 -6.71 1.85 5.79
CA THR A 40 -5.50 2.15 6.55
C THR A 40 -5.16 3.63 6.45
N LEU A 41 -4.33 4.11 7.36
CA LEU A 41 -3.69 5.43 7.26
C LEU A 41 -2.20 5.31 6.88
N LEU A 42 -1.70 4.08 6.72
CA LEU A 42 -0.29 3.80 6.45
C LEU A 42 0.00 3.76 4.95
N GLY A 43 0.67 4.79 4.48
CA GLY A 43 1.08 4.97 3.10
C GLY A 43 1.07 6.45 2.73
N GLU A 44 1.59 6.77 1.54
CA GLU A 44 1.50 8.11 1.01
C GLU A 44 0.09 8.39 0.47
N SER A 45 -0.47 9.54 0.85
CA SER A 45 -1.73 10.00 0.27
C SER A 45 -1.52 10.39 -1.18
N VAL A 46 -2.29 9.78 -2.08
CA VAL A 46 -2.26 10.12 -3.51
C VAL A 46 -3.35 11.15 -3.81
N PRO A 47 -3.03 12.27 -4.50
CA PRO A 47 -4.02 13.27 -4.90
C PRO A 47 -5.19 12.66 -5.67
N GLY A 48 -6.42 13.00 -5.25
CA GLY A 48 -7.64 12.48 -5.86
C GLY A 48 -8.08 11.11 -5.36
N SER A 49 -7.27 10.40 -4.57
CA SER A 49 -7.74 9.21 -3.86
C SER A 49 -8.69 9.61 -2.73
N VAL A 50 -9.77 8.85 -2.55
CA VAL A 50 -10.76 9.09 -1.51
C VAL A 50 -10.44 8.30 -0.24
N ARG A 51 -9.86 7.11 -0.39
CA ARG A 51 -9.52 6.17 0.68
C ARG A 51 -8.29 5.36 0.27
N GLN A 52 -7.60 4.78 1.23
CA GLN A 52 -6.54 3.81 0.98
C GLN A 52 -6.78 2.55 1.80
N LEU A 53 -6.54 1.39 1.19
CA LEU A 53 -6.82 0.09 1.78
C LEU A 53 -5.60 -0.81 1.69
N ARG A 54 -5.37 -1.63 2.71
CA ARG A 54 -4.41 -2.74 2.69
C ARG A 54 -5.15 -4.06 2.64
N GLY A 55 -4.56 -5.02 1.94
CA GLY A 55 -5.12 -6.34 1.73
C GLY A 55 -4.05 -7.42 1.85
N PRO A 56 -4.39 -8.67 1.50
CA PRO A 56 -3.45 -9.77 1.57
C PRO A 56 -2.26 -9.56 0.60
N GLU A 57 -1.19 -10.34 0.80
CA GLU A 57 -0.02 -10.40 -0.10
C GLU A 57 0.67 -9.05 -0.33
N GLY A 58 0.74 -8.22 0.72
CA GLY A 58 1.38 -6.89 0.68
C GLY A 58 0.64 -5.90 -0.22
N SER A 59 -0.64 -6.14 -0.54
CA SER A 59 -1.38 -5.25 -1.43
C SER A 59 -1.77 -3.96 -0.72
N HIS A 60 -1.52 -2.84 -1.40
CA HIS A 60 -1.98 -1.51 -1.01
C HIS A 60 -2.76 -0.92 -2.19
N VAL A 61 -3.90 -0.31 -1.88
CA VAL A 61 -4.86 0.17 -2.86
C VAL A 61 -5.25 1.59 -2.54
N HIS A 62 -5.20 2.45 -3.55
CA HIS A 62 -5.85 3.75 -3.53
C HIS A 62 -7.20 3.65 -4.24
N GLU A 63 -8.25 4.04 -3.54
CA GLU A 63 -9.59 4.15 -4.09
C GLU A 63 -9.75 5.52 -4.75
N PHE A 64 -10.18 5.53 -6.00
CA PHE A 64 -10.62 6.71 -6.74
C PHE A 64 -12.13 6.61 -7.04
N PRO A 65 -12.79 7.70 -7.44
CA PRO A 65 -14.22 7.64 -7.77
C PRO A 65 -14.58 6.60 -8.83
N ASP A 66 -13.74 6.42 -9.84
CA ASP A 66 -13.94 5.59 -11.04
C ASP A 66 -13.12 4.29 -11.05
N ARG A 67 -12.08 4.18 -10.23
CA ARG A 67 -11.15 3.06 -10.27
C ARG A 67 -10.50 2.74 -8.93
N TRP A 68 -9.84 1.59 -8.89
CA TRP A 68 -8.90 1.20 -7.86
C TRP A 68 -7.50 1.18 -8.48
N VAL A 69 -6.53 1.79 -7.81
CA VAL A 69 -5.11 1.69 -8.18
C VAL A 69 -4.42 0.85 -7.11
N LEU A 70 -4.03 -0.37 -7.47
CA LEU A 70 -3.37 -1.29 -6.56
C LEU A 70 -1.87 -1.39 -6.86
N HIS A 71 -1.07 -1.65 -5.85
CA HIS A 71 0.29 -2.17 -6.01
C HIS A 71 0.55 -3.22 -4.94
N ARG A 72 1.69 -3.90 -5.05
CA ARG A 72 2.15 -4.86 -4.05
C ARG A 72 3.51 -4.47 -3.51
N ASP A 73 3.57 -4.40 -2.19
CA ASP A 73 4.80 -4.34 -1.41
C ASP A 73 5.38 -5.75 -1.27
N ILE A 74 6.70 -5.84 -1.19
CA ILE A 74 7.44 -7.05 -0.84
C ILE A 74 7.19 -7.39 0.63
N ALA A 75 7.27 -6.38 1.50
CA ALA A 75 7.01 -6.51 2.92
C ALA A 75 5.83 -5.62 3.34
N ASP A 76 4.90 -6.23 4.07
CA ASP A 76 3.72 -5.55 4.59
C ASP A 76 4.13 -4.59 5.72
N ALA A 77 3.88 -3.30 5.55
CA ALA A 77 4.26 -2.26 6.50
C ALA A 77 3.60 -2.40 7.89
N GLU A 78 2.45 -3.07 8.00
CA GLU A 78 1.76 -3.31 9.29
C GLU A 78 2.38 -4.49 10.03
N ALA A 79 2.77 -5.54 9.30
CA ALA A 79 3.31 -6.76 9.88
C ALA A 79 4.84 -6.74 10.05
N ASP A 80 5.57 -6.13 9.11
CA ASP A 80 7.02 -6.00 9.08
C ASP A 80 7.47 -4.58 8.63
N PRO A 81 7.39 -3.59 9.53
CA PRO A 81 7.75 -2.21 9.21
C PRO A 81 9.20 -2.03 8.78
N LEU A 82 10.12 -2.84 9.34
CA LEU A 82 11.54 -2.75 9.02
C LEU A 82 11.86 -3.39 7.67
N GLY A 83 11.27 -4.56 7.37
CA GLY A 83 11.36 -5.18 6.06
C GLY A 83 10.82 -4.27 4.96
N HIS A 84 9.71 -3.56 5.23
CA HIS A 84 9.11 -2.58 4.32
C HIS A 84 10.07 -1.42 4.04
N LEU A 85 10.66 -0.81 5.07
CA LEU A 85 11.66 0.25 4.89
C LEU A 85 12.89 -0.20 4.10
N LEU A 86 13.30 -1.46 4.23
CA LEU A 86 14.46 -2.00 3.51
C LEU A 86 14.15 -2.32 2.05
N SER A 87 12.95 -2.85 1.77
CA SER A 87 12.63 -3.47 0.48
C SER A 87 11.76 -2.60 -0.41
N ASP A 88 10.87 -1.81 0.19
CA ASP A 88 9.81 -1.07 -0.50
C ASP A 88 9.99 0.45 -0.41
N ALA A 89 10.58 0.92 0.69
CA ALA A 89 10.75 2.34 1.01
C ALA A 89 12.20 2.72 1.45
N PRO A 90 13.26 2.25 0.77
CA PRO A 90 14.65 2.47 1.20
C PRO A 90 15.06 3.95 1.28
N GLU A 91 14.42 4.83 0.51
CA GLU A 91 14.67 6.27 0.53
C GLU A 91 14.39 6.89 1.92
N TYR A 92 13.39 6.38 2.64
CA TYR A 92 13.06 6.84 3.99
C TYR A 92 14.10 6.38 5.01
N LEU A 93 14.58 5.14 4.87
CA LEU A 93 15.58 4.59 5.78
C LEU A 93 16.92 5.31 5.62
N VAL A 94 17.40 5.46 4.38
CA VAL A 94 18.68 6.11 4.08
C VAL A 94 18.68 7.57 4.54
N SER A 95 17.59 8.31 4.28
CA SER A 95 17.49 9.70 4.71
C SER A 95 17.48 9.85 6.23
N ALA A 96 16.75 8.98 6.96
CA ALA A 96 16.73 8.99 8.41
C ALA A 96 18.11 8.68 9.04
N ILE A 97 18.80 7.65 8.55
CA ILE A 97 20.14 7.27 9.04
C ILE A 97 21.15 8.39 8.77
N ALA A 98 21.15 8.96 7.56
CA ALA A 98 22.08 10.02 7.19
C ALA A 98 21.86 11.31 8.02
N GLY A 99 20.61 11.68 8.26
CA GLY A 99 20.27 12.80 9.13
C GLY A 99 20.74 12.60 10.57
N LEU A 100 20.48 11.41 11.14
CA LEU A 100 20.93 11.06 12.48
C LEU A 100 22.46 11.10 12.59
N ALA A 101 23.17 10.47 11.65
CA ALA A 101 24.63 10.46 11.62
C ALA A 101 25.20 11.90 11.56
N THR A 102 24.60 12.74 10.71
CA THR A 102 25.00 14.16 10.57
C THR A 102 24.77 14.93 11.86
N ALA A 103 23.62 14.75 12.52
CA ALA A 103 23.31 15.37 13.80
C ALA A 103 24.32 14.96 14.89
N LEU A 104 24.66 13.66 14.98
CA LEU A 104 25.62 13.15 15.95
C LEU A 104 27.03 13.73 15.73
N VAL A 105 27.48 13.82 14.48
CA VAL A 105 28.78 14.42 14.13
C VAL A 105 28.81 15.92 14.46
N ALA A 106 27.74 16.65 14.16
CA ALA A 106 27.65 18.08 14.46
C ALA A 106 27.57 18.36 15.97
N ASN A 107 26.85 17.53 16.73
CA ASN A 107 26.75 17.68 18.19
C ASN A 107 28.10 17.44 18.89
N LYS A 108 28.92 16.51 18.38
CA LYS A 108 30.30 16.30 18.86
C LYS A 108 31.18 17.55 18.73
N LYS A 109 30.85 18.47 17.81
CA LYS A 109 31.52 19.77 17.63
C LYS A 109 30.94 20.89 18.51
N ARG A 110 30.10 20.56 19.51
CA ARG A 110 29.49 21.48 20.50
C ARG A 110 28.52 22.52 19.94
N ASP A 111 27.91 22.27 18.78
CA ASP A 111 26.94 23.17 18.16
C ASP A 111 25.52 22.60 18.18
N GLY A 112 24.91 22.47 19.36
CA GLY A 112 23.72 21.64 19.59
C GLY A 112 22.44 22.06 18.83
N ARG A 113 22.13 23.36 18.73
CA ARG A 113 20.96 23.83 17.96
C ARG A 113 21.20 23.71 16.45
N ASN A 114 22.41 24.00 15.99
CA ASN A 114 22.74 23.84 14.57
C ASN A 114 22.88 22.37 14.19
N ALA A 115 23.23 21.47 15.12
CA ALA A 115 23.31 20.03 14.88
C ALA A 115 21.94 19.41 14.56
N LEU A 116 20.90 19.78 15.33
CA LEU A 116 19.53 19.36 15.04
C LEU A 116 19.10 19.89 13.66
N LEU A 117 19.27 21.20 13.41
CA LEU A 117 18.92 21.81 12.13
C LEU A 117 19.65 21.16 10.96
N THR A 118 20.96 20.94 11.07
CA THR A 118 21.77 20.31 10.02
C THR A 118 21.33 18.88 9.75
N GLY A 119 21.04 18.10 10.80
CA GLY A 119 20.52 16.74 10.66
C GLY A 119 19.18 16.73 9.92
N TRP A 120 18.24 17.59 10.31
CA TRP A 120 16.94 17.73 9.64
C TRP A 120 17.06 18.19 8.18
N SER A 121 17.91 19.18 7.91
CA SER A 121 18.17 19.64 6.54
C SER A 121 18.75 18.52 5.68
N MET A 122 19.66 17.71 6.22
CA MET A 122 20.23 16.56 5.51
C MET A 122 19.19 15.47 5.25
N THR A 123 18.36 15.13 6.24
CA THR A 123 17.23 14.19 6.06
C THR A 123 16.32 14.67 4.93
N ALA A 124 15.87 15.93 4.99
CA ALA A 124 14.95 16.48 3.99
C ALA A 124 15.57 16.48 2.59
N PHE A 125 16.83 16.89 2.47
CA PHE A 125 17.54 16.91 1.20
C PHE A 125 17.66 15.52 0.58
N LEU A 126 18.10 14.52 1.35
CA LEU A 126 18.25 13.16 0.85
C LEU A 126 16.91 12.48 0.55
N LEU A 127 15.88 12.75 1.37
CA LEU A 127 14.54 12.26 1.09
C LEU A 127 14.02 12.81 -0.25
N LEU A 128 14.21 14.12 -0.50
CA LEU A 128 13.82 14.74 -1.77
C LEU A 128 14.57 14.13 -2.95
N LEU A 129 15.89 13.91 -2.83
CA LEU A 129 16.67 13.24 -3.88
C LEU A 129 16.20 11.81 -4.13
N GLY A 130 15.92 11.04 -3.08
CA GLY A 130 15.38 9.68 -3.20
C GLY A 130 14.03 9.67 -3.92
N LYS A 131 13.14 10.59 -3.55
CA LYS A 131 11.82 10.75 -4.20
C LYS A 131 11.93 11.13 -5.67
N MET A 132 12.83 12.04 -6.03
CA MET A 132 13.09 12.40 -7.42
C MET A 132 13.67 11.23 -8.20
N GLY A 133 14.62 10.47 -7.62
CA GLY A 133 15.18 9.27 -8.25
C GLY A 133 14.09 8.23 -8.53
N LYS A 134 13.19 8.02 -7.57
CA LYS A 134 12.02 7.13 -7.72
C LYS A 134 11.09 7.60 -8.84
N ALA A 135 10.72 8.89 -8.87
CA ALA A 135 9.88 9.44 -9.93
C ALA A 135 10.49 9.34 -11.35
N ILE A 136 11.82 9.28 -11.47
CA ILE A 136 12.51 9.14 -12.77
C ILE A 136 12.65 7.67 -13.16
N GLY A 137 12.89 6.78 -12.20
CA GLY A 137 13.17 5.36 -12.44
C GLY A 137 11.96 4.44 -12.40
N GLU A 138 10.86 4.88 -11.78
CA GLU A 138 9.65 4.06 -11.62
C GLU A 138 8.78 4.11 -12.88
N ASP A 139 8.40 2.93 -13.35
CA ASP A 139 7.42 2.77 -14.42
C ASP A 139 6.04 3.15 -13.86
N ASP A 140 5.75 4.45 -13.89
CA ASP A 140 4.47 5.03 -13.45
C ASP A 140 3.28 4.67 -14.37
N SER A 141 3.48 3.77 -15.35
CA SER A 141 2.39 3.31 -16.19
C SER A 141 1.35 2.54 -15.37
N GLU A 142 0.18 3.15 -15.24
CA GLU A 142 -1.01 2.50 -14.71
C GLU A 142 -1.48 1.41 -15.70
N LYS A 143 -1.21 0.14 -15.38
CA LYS A 143 -1.62 -0.98 -16.23
C LYS A 143 -3.02 -1.45 -15.87
N GLU A 144 -3.97 -1.30 -16.78
CA GLU A 144 -5.31 -1.88 -16.62
C GLU A 144 -5.25 -3.40 -16.59
N VAL A 145 -5.90 -4.00 -15.59
CA VAL A 145 -5.92 -5.44 -15.37
C VAL A 145 -7.34 -5.95 -15.14
N LYS A 146 -7.53 -7.25 -15.31
CA LYS A 146 -8.78 -7.95 -14.97
C LYS A 146 -8.51 -8.89 -13.80
N ALA A 147 -9.12 -8.61 -12.66
CA ALA A 147 -9.11 -9.48 -11.49
C ALA A 147 -10.24 -10.54 -11.56
N PRO A 148 -10.18 -11.61 -10.74
CA PRO A 148 -11.33 -12.45 -10.48
C PRO A 148 -12.52 -11.61 -10.00
N ARG A 149 -13.72 -11.91 -10.52
CA ARG A 149 -14.94 -11.22 -10.07
C ARG A 149 -15.36 -11.79 -8.73
N LEU A 150 -15.86 -10.92 -7.86
CA LEU A 150 -16.43 -11.33 -6.60
C LEU A 150 -17.72 -12.11 -6.88
N VAL A 151 -17.67 -13.43 -6.71
CA VAL A 151 -18.87 -14.27 -6.62
C VAL A 151 -19.27 -14.29 -5.16
N TYR A 152 -20.08 -13.30 -4.75
CA TYR A 152 -20.76 -13.43 -3.48
C TYR A 152 -21.82 -14.53 -3.66
N PRO A 153 -21.84 -15.58 -2.81
CA PRO A 153 -22.98 -16.48 -2.81
C PRO A 153 -24.22 -15.60 -2.54
N GLU A 154 -25.14 -15.58 -3.50
CA GLU A 154 -26.41 -14.90 -3.30
C GLU A 154 -27.02 -15.38 -1.99
N GLY A 155 -27.59 -14.43 -1.25
CA GLY A 155 -27.99 -14.60 0.14
C GLY A 155 -28.68 -15.94 0.40
N GLY A 156 -28.37 -16.52 1.55
CA GLY A 156 -29.16 -17.60 2.13
C GLY A 156 -30.60 -17.14 2.27
N ALA A 157 -31.40 -17.34 1.24
CA ALA A 157 -32.84 -17.31 1.31
C ALA A 157 -33.21 -18.45 2.26
N SER A 158 -33.66 -18.10 3.46
CA SER A 158 -34.38 -19.03 4.30
C SER A 158 -35.56 -19.57 3.48
N ARG A 159 -35.50 -20.83 3.06
CA ARG A 159 -36.71 -21.57 2.69
C ARG A 159 -37.53 -21.73 3.97
N SER A 160 -38.44 -20.80 4.22
CA SER A 160 -39.66 -21.14 4.96
C SER A 160 -40.53 -21.97 4.02
N GLU A 161 -40.62 -23.26 4.27
CA GLU A 161 -41.58 -24.13 3.60
C GLU A 161 -43.01 -23.62 3.84
N PRO A 162 -43.88 -23.57 2.82
CA PRO A 162 -45.30 -23.31 3.04
C PRO A 162 -45.92 -24.60 3.57
N GLY A 163 -46.12 -24.66 4.89
CA GLY A 163 -46.98 -25.66 5.51
C GLY A 163 -48.42 -25.47 5.04
N GLY A 164 -48.85 -26.30 4.10
CA GLY A 164 -50.24 -26.44 3.70
C GLY A 164 -51.02 -27.27 4.72
N SER A 165 -52.17 -26.73 5.14
CA SER A 165 -53.26 -27.43 5.85
C SER A 165 -53.88 -28.54 4.97
N PRO A 166 -54.68 -29.47 5.53
CA PRO A 166 -56.02 -29.16 6.06
C PRO A 166 -56.16 -29.26 7.58
#